data_AF-A0A969UZ59-F1
#
_entry.id   AF-A0A969UZ59-F1
#
_cell.length_a   1.000
_cell.length_b   1.000
_cell.length_c   1.000
_cell.angle_alpha   90.00
_cell.angle_beta   90.00
_cell.angle_gamma   90.00
#
_symmetry.space_group_name_H-M   'P 1'
#
loop_
_entity.id
_entity.type
_entity.pdbx_description
1 polymer ?
#
loop_
_entity_poly.entity_id
_entity_poly.type
_entity_poly.pdbx_seq_one_letter_code
_entity_poly.pdbx_strand_id
1 'polypeptide(L)'
;MSSLLKAFEKFYTVLALVFYSGGPITVLVTGGFSQGEAGSAVTENPIMRTIYLASTVLFTFLLVARWKQTLRIVLRDRFTILLALFAFASILWSSAPEASYVRSVGLLGATIFGIYLVTQYTLKEQIVVTAWAFGLIIILSIVYAVFLPQYGIMGGVHNGDWRGIYTHKNTLGMRMVLSAATFLVLLLDSKRPSLFPALGLMASAALIALCTSKGAMVTLTVVIGTAMVCQMLRWQFRYLVPLLLGSVTVASVSIAWALGNLERSPHSSTKTSP
;
A
#
# COMPACT_ATOMS: atom_id res chain seq x y z
N MET A 1 9.58 -29.21 -9.05
CA MET A 1 10.00 -27.81 -8.88
C MET A 1 10.88 -27.75 -7.64
N SER A 2 12.18 -27.49 -7.80
CA SER A 2 13.17 -27.56 -6.71
C SER A 2 12.83 -26.60 -5.57
N SER A 3 13.25 -26.92 -4.34
CA SER A 3 13.05 -26.07 -3.14
C SER A 3 13.59 -24.65 -3.35
N LEU A 4 14.70 -24.55 -4.08
CA LEU A 4 15.38 -23.30 -4.42
C LEU A 4 14.49 -22.37 -5.27
N LEU A 5 13.75 -22.92 -6.24
CA LEU A 5 12.88 -22.13 -7.10
C LEU A 5 11.70 -21.52 -6.33
N LYS A 6 11.13 -22.28 -5.37
CA LYS A 6 10.06 -21.79 -4.49
C LYS A 6 10.55 -20.70 -3.54
N ALA A 7 11.79 -20.80 -3.06
CA ALA A 7 12.40 -19.76 -2.22
C ALA A 7 12.62 -18.47 -3.03
N PHE A 8 13.12 -18.60 -4.26
CA PHE A 8 13.30 -17.47 -5.18
C PHE A 8 11.96 -16.80 -5.51
N GLU A 9 10.90 -17.56 -5.82
CA GLU A 9 9.55 -17.02 -6.05
C GLU A 9 9.02 -16.23 -4.85
N LYS A 10 9.20 -16.75 -3.62
CA LYS A 10 8.81 -16.06 -2.38
C LYS A 10 9.58 -14.76 -2.20
N PHE A 11 10.91 -14.80 -2.37
CA PHE A 11 11.75 -13.61 -2.27
C PHE A 11 11.34 -12.55 -3.30
N TYR A 12 11.15 -12.95 -4.56
CA TYR A 12 10.70 -12.04 -5.61
C TYR A 12 9.31 -11.46 -5.33
N THR A 13 8.39 -12.24 -4.75
CA THR A 13 7.05 -11.76 -4.37
C THR A 13 7.14 -10.70 -3.27
N VAL A 14 8.00 -10.90 -2.27
CA VAL A 14 8.27 -9.89 -1.22
C VAL A 14 8.83 -8.62 -1.86
N LEU A 15 9.82 -8.75 -2.74
CA LEU A 15 10.44 -7.62 -3.43
C LEU A 15 9.42 -6.86 -4.30
N ALA A 16 8.57 -7.58 -5.04
CA ALA A 16 7.50 -7.01 -5.84
C ALA A 16 6.52 -6.22 -4.96
N LEU A 17 6.08 -6.75 -3.81
CA LEU A 17 5.22 -6.01 -2.87
C LEU A 17 5.84 -4.69 -2.42
N VAL A 18 7.15 -4.68 -2.16
CA VAL A 18 7.89 -3.46 -1.80
C VAL A 18 7.95 -2.46 -2.96
N PHE A 19 8.10 -2.94 -4.20
CA PHE A 19 8.04 -2.05 -5.37
C PHE A 19 6.63 -1.52 -5.62
N TYR A 20 5.61 -2.38 -5.61
CA TYR A 20 4.20 -2.00 -5.77
C TYR A 20 3.69 -1.08 -4.65
N SER A 21 4.33 -1.06 -3.48
CA SER A 21 4.00 -0.08 -2.45
C SER A 21 4.36 1.36 -2.86
N GLY A 22 5.26 1.52 -3.84
CA GLY A 22 5.71 2.80 -4.39
C GLY A 22 6.87 3.46 -3.62
N GLY A 23 7.51 2.75 -2.69
CA GLY A 23 8.49 3.33 -1.77
C GLY A 23 9.89 3.58 -2.38
N PRO A 24 10.79 2.58 -2.38
CA PRO A 24 12.24 2.84 -2.29
C PRO A 24 12.83 3.69 -3.41
N ILE A 25 12.36 3.49 -4.64
CA ILE A 25 12.95 4.12 -5.83
C ILE A 25 12.35 5.51 -6.08
N THR A 26 11.14 5.81 -5.60
CA THR A 26 10.50 7.11 -5.90
C THR A 26 11.25 8.25 -5.25
N VAL A 27 11.64 8.10 -3.97
CA VAL A 27 12.35 9.15 -3.24
C VAL A 27 13.75 9.40 -3.80
N LEU A 28 14.46 8.34 -4.21
CA LEU A 28 15.78 8.46 -4.83
C LEU A 28 15.72 9.22 -6.15
N VAL A 29 14.72 8.92 -7.00
CA VAL A 29 14.65 9.55 -8.32
C VAL A 29 14.06 10.96 -8.23
N THR A 30 13.21 11.24 -7.26
CA THR A 30 12.75 12.61 -6.97
C THR A 30 13.84 13.45 -6.30
N GLY A 31 15.05 12.94 -6.07
CA GLY A 31 16.15 13.74 -5.49
C GLY A 31 15.85 14.30 -4.10
N GLY A 32 14.82 13.80 -3.41
CA GLY A 32 14.36 14.32 -2.13
C GLY A 32 13.48 15.57 -2.19
N PHE A 33 13.06 16.06 -3.37
CA PHE A 33 12.20 17.26 -3.47
C PHE A 33 10.90 17.10 -2.65
N SER A 34 10.54 18.15 -1.92
CA SER A 34 9.31 18.22 -1.11
C SER A 34 8.19 18.92 -1.88
N GLN A 35 6.92 18.62 -1.56
CA GLN A 35 5.80 19.36 -2.15
C GLN A 35 5.92 20.85 -1.81
N GLY A 36 6.05 21.69 -2.84
CA GLY A 36 6.23 23.15 -2.73
C GLY A 36 7.56 23.68 -3.27
N GLU A 37 8.54 22.83 -3.54
CA GLU A 37 9.72 23.20 -4.33
C GLU A 37 9.38 23.14 -5.82
N ALA A 38 9.80 24.16 -6.59
CA ALA A 38 9.56 24.25 -8.03
C ALA A 38 10.35 23.15 -8.77
N GLY A 39 9.77 21.96 -8.82
CA GLY A 39 10.36 20.77 -9.43
C GLY A 39 9.27 19.74 -9.69
N SER A 40 8.71 19.79 -10.90
CA SER A 40 7.93 18.75 -11.58
C SER A 40 7.04 17.83 -10.73
N ALA A 41 5.72 18.04 -10.87
CA ALA A 41 4.71 17.02 -10.63
C ALA A 41 5.21 15.68 -11.18
N VAL A 42 5.27 14.67 -10.30
CA VAL A 42 5.70 13.27 -10.54
C VAL A 42 5.54 12.89 -12.01
N THR A 43 6.57 13.19 -12.79
CA THR A 43 6.58 12.88 -14.21
C THR A 43 6.95 11.42 -14.28
N GLU A 44 6.13 10.66 -14.98
CA GLU A 44 6.21 9.21 -15.10
C GLU A 44 7.65 8.72 -15.25
N ASN A 45 8.21 8.20 -14.17
CA ASN A 45 9.60 7.84 -14.15
C ASN A 45 9.82 6.57 -15.00
N PRO A 46 10.63 6.63 -16.08
CA PRO A 46 10.79 5.52 -17.02
C PRO A 46 11.38 4.27 -16.35
N ILE A 47 12.19 4.44 -15.31
CA ILE A 47 12.79 3.32 -14.56
C ILE A 47 11.69 2.55 -13.82
N MET A 48 10.82 3.26 -13.11
CA MET A 48 9.71 2.64 -12.39
C MET A 48 8.75 1.95 -13.34
N ARG A 49 8.39 2.62 -14.43
CA ARG A 49 7.52 2.04 -15.46
C ARG A 49 8.10 0.74 -16.02
N THR A 50 9.41 0.72 -16.29
CA THR A 50 10.11 -0.49 -16.77
C THR A 50 10.06 -1.62 -15.74
N ILE A 51 10.31 -1.34 -14.46
CA ILE A 51 10.25 -2.35 -13.38
C ILE A 51 8.83 -2.91 -13.24
N TYR A 52 7.80 -2.04 -13.27
CA TYR A 52 6.40 -2.47 -13.21
C TYR A 52 6.00 -3.33 -14.41
N LEU A 53 6.38 -2.92 -15.62
CA LEU A 53 6.12 -3.69 -16.84
C LEU A 53 6.84 -5.04 -16.82
N ALA A 54 8.13 -5.06 -16.48
CA ALA A 54 8.91 -6.29 -16.37
C ALA A 54 8.31 -7.26 -15.35
N SER A 55 7.90 -6.75 -14.18
CA SER A 55 7.23 -7.55 -13.15
C SER A 55 5.88 -8.09 -13.64
N THR A 56 5.10 -7.26 -14.32
CA THR A 56 3.81 -7.66 -14.89
C THR A 56 3.97 -8.75 -15.96
N VAL A 57 4.97 -8.63 -16.84
CA VAL A 57 5.29 -9.64 -17.86
C VAL A 57 5.69 -10.96 -17.19
N LEU A 58 6.55 -10.90 -16.17
CA LEU A 58 6.97 -12.11 -15.44
C LEU A 58 5.79 -12.82 -14.76
N PHE A 59 4.93 -12.09 -14.06
CA PHE A 59 3.74 -12.70 -13.43
C PHE A 59 2.76 -13.24 -14.46
N THR A 60 2.58 -12.55 -15.59
CA THR A 60 1.78 -13.05 -16.71
C THR A 60 2.35 -14.37 -17.23
N PHE A 61 3.66 -14.44 -17.46
CA PHE A 61 4.33 -15.66 -17.92
C PHE A 61 4.12 -16.82 -16.93
N LEU A 62 4.29 -16.58 -15.62
CA LEU A 62 4.06 -17.58 -14.58
C LEU A 62 2.58 -18.04 -14.51
N LEU A 63 1.64 -17.14 -14.75
CA LEU A 63 0.21 -17.45 -14.79
C LEU A 63 -0.20 -18.25 -16.03
N VAL A 64 0.39 -17.94 -17.19
CA VAL A 64 0.19 -18.68 -18.45
C VAL A 64 0.74 -20.10 -18.32
N ALA A 65 1.91 -20.25 -17.70
CA ALA A 65 2.46 -21.58 -17.37
C ALA A 65 1.50 -22.42 -16.50
N ARG A 66 0.56 -21.77 -15.78
CA ARG A 66 -0.46 -22.41 -14.92
C ARG A 66 -1.90 -22.13 -15.38
N TRP A 67 -2.10 -21.97 -16.68
CA TRP A 67 -3.36 -21.48 -17.26
C TRP A 67 -4.64 -22.17 -16.76
N LYS A 68 -4.65 -23.50 -16.57
CA LYS A 68 -5.84 -24.24 -16.08
C LYS A 68 -6.28 -23.82 -14.67
N GLN A 69 -5.31 -23.52 -13.80
CA GLN A 69 -5.61 -23.06 -12.44
C GLN A 69 -6.01 -21.59 -12.44
N THR A 70 -5.32 -20.76 -13.23
CA THR A 70 -5.62 -19.35 -13.43
C THR A 70 -7.05 -19.16 -13.95
N LEU A 71 -7.45 -19.88 -14.99
CA LEU A 71 -8.81 -19.80 -15.56
C LEU A 71 -9.89 -20.15 -14.54
N ARG A 72 -9.68 -21.17 -13.69
CA ARG A 72 -10.65 -21.50 -12.65
C ARG A 72 -10.83 -20.37 -11.63
N ILE A 73 -9.76 -19.67 -11.27
CA ILE A 73 -9.81 -18.55 -10.32
C ILE A 73 -10.49 -17.34 -10.97
N VAL A 74 -10.08 -17.01 -12.19
CA VAL A 74 -10.64 -15.90 -12.99
C VAL A 74 -12.15 -16.11 -13.22
N LEU A 75 -12.59 -17.30 -13.62
CA LEU A 75 -14.01 -17.59 -13.83
C LEU A 75 -14.85 -17.59 -12.53
N ARG A 76 -14.20 -17.85 -11.39
CA ARG A 76 -14.84 -17.80 -10.07
C ARG A 76 -15.00 -16.37 -9.58
N ASP A 77 -14.00 -15.52 -9.81
CA ASP A 77 -13.99 -14.12 -9.37
C ASP A 77 -14.29 -13.15 -10.52
N ARG A 78 -15.55 -13.17 -10.97
CA ARG A 78 -16.01 -12.33 -12.08
C ARG A 78 -15.99 -10.84 -11.74
N PHE A 79 -16.13 -10.48 -10.46
CA PHE A 79 -16.18 -9.09 -10.01
C PHE A 79 -14.86 -8.37 -10.27
N THR A 80 -13.74 -9.01 -9.97
CA THR A 80 -12.41 -8.43 -10.22
C THR A 80 -12.19 -8.12 -11.70
N ILE A 81 -12.66 -9.00 -12.59
CA ILE A 81 -12.56 -8.79 -14.05
C ILE A 81 -13.49 -7.66 -14.50
N LEU A 82 -14.72 -7.64 -14.01
CA LEU A 82 -15.69 -6.59 -14.35
C LEU A 82 -15.18 -5.21 -13.92
N LEU A 83 -14.56 -5.10 -12.75
CA LEU A 83 -13.94 -3.87 -12.28
C LEU A 83 -12.75 -3.44 -13.16
N ALA A 84 -11.91 -4.40 -13.56
CA ALA A 84 -10.82 -4.11 -14.48
C ALA A 84 -11.36 -3.60 -15.84
N LEU A 85 -12.35 -4.29 -16.41
CA LEU A 85 -13.00 -3.87 -17.66
C LEU A 85 -13.67 -2.50 -17.54
N PHE A 86 -14.32 -2.22 -16.41
CA PHE A 86 -14.93 -0.93 -16.13
C PHE A 86 -13.89 0.19 -16.09
N ALA A 87 -12.70 -0.05 -15.54
CA ALA A 87 -11.61 0.92 -15.56
C ALA A 87 -11.11 1.23 -16.99
N PHE A 88 -11.13 0.24 -17.91
CA PHE A 88 -10.86 0.52 -19.33
C PHE A 88 -12.00 1.27 -20.01
N ALA A 89 -13.25 0.91 -19.73
CA ALA A 89 -14.40 1.64 -20.24
C ALA A 89 -14.36 3.11 -19.80
N SER A 90 -13.86 3.39 -18.59
CA SER A 90 -13.69 4.73 -18.03
C SER A 90 -12.77 5.65 -18.83
N ILE A 91 -11.93 5.09 -19.71
CA ILE A 91 -11.10 5.88 -20.62
C ILE A 91 -11.98 6.64 -21.62
N LEU A 92 -13.10 6.06 -22.05
CA LEU A 92 -13.98 6.61 -23.09
C LEU A 92 -14.66 7.92 -22.67
N TRP A 93 -14.91 8.10 -21.37
CA TRP A 93 -15.57 9.29 -20.82
C TRP A 93 -14.63 10.15 -19.95
N SER A 94 -13.32 9.89 -19.99
CA SER A 94 -12.35 10.64 -19.20
C SER A 94 -12.01 11.99 -19.84
N SER A 95 -11.92 13.04 -19.02
CA SER A 95 -11.40 14.35 -19.43
C SER A 95 -9.90 14.34 -19.75
N ALA A 96 -9.16 13.32 -19.30
CA ALA A 96 -7.74 13.12 -19.59
C ALA A 96 -7.47 11.65 -19.98
N PRO A 97 -7.75 11.27 -21.25
CA PRO A 97 -7.67 9.87 -21.69
C PRO A 97 -6.29 9.25 -21.54
N GLU A 98 -5.22 10.00 -21.79
CA GLU A 98 -3.83 9.53 -21.70
C GLU A 98 -3.45 9.13 -20.26
N ALA A 99 -3.70 10.01 -19.30
CA ALA A 99 -3.45 9.72 -17.88
C ALA A 99 -4.34 8.58 -17.37
N SER A 100 -5.57 8.45 -17.88
CA SER A 100 -6.46 7.34 -17.55
C SER A 100 -5.98 6.02 -18.12
N TYR A 101 -5.44 6.01 -19.34
CA TYR A 101 -4.84 4.82 -19.95
C TYR A 101 -3.68 4.27 -19.11
N VAL A 102 -2.73 5.13 -18.72
CA VAL A 102 -1.58 4.72 -17.89
C VAL A 102 -2.05 4.13 -16.56
N ARG A 103 -3.06 4.73 -15.91
CA ARG A 103 -3.64 4.22 -14.66
C ARG A 103 -4.35 2.88 -14.86
N SER A 104 -5.12 2.71 -15.94
CA SER A 104 -5.80 1.44 -16.24
C SER A 104 -4.83 0.31 -16.56
N VAL A 105 -3.71 0.60 -17.24
CA VAL A 105 -2.62 -0.38 -17.43
C VAL A 105 -1.95 -0.74 -16.10
N GLY A 106 -1.70 0.25 -15.24
CA GLY A 106 -1.20 0.01 -13.88
C GLY A 106 -2.15 -0.87 -13.05
N LEU A 107 -3.45 -0.64 -13.19
CA LEU A 107 -4.50 -1.45 -12.54
C LEU A 107 -4.44 -2.90 -13.05
N LEU A 108 -4.32 -3.14 -14.36
CA LEU A 108 -4.14 -4.51 -14.88
C LEU A 108 -2.94 -5.21 -14.28
N GLY A 109 -1.79 -4.52 -14.20
CA GLY A 109 -0.58 -5.09 -13.60
C GLY A 109 -0.81 -5.50 -12.14
N ALA A 110 -1.49 -4.66 -11.35
CA ALA A 110 -1.87 -4.97 -9.99
C ALA A 110 -2.87 -6.14 -9.89
N THR A 111 -3.85 -6.21 -10.80
CA THR A 111 -4.81 -7.31 -10.88
C THR A 111 -4.13 -8.64 -11.21
N ILE A 112 -3.24 -8.66 -12.20
CA ILE A 112 -2.43 -9.82 -12.58
C ILE A 112 -1.62 -10.31 -11.38
N PHE A 113 -0.96 -9.40 -10.68
CA PHE A 113 -0.21 -9.72 -9.46
C PHE A 113 -1.10 -10.29 -8.34
N GLY A 114 -2.28 -9.72 -8.13
CA GLY A 114 -3.27 -10.24 -7.17
C GLY A 114 -3.74 -11.65 -7.51
N ILE A 115 -4.02 -11.94 -8.78
CA ILE A 115 -4.38 -13.29 -9.26
C ILE A 115 -3.22 -14.26 -9.02
N TYR A 116 -1.98 -13.83 -9.28
CA TYR A 116 -0.79 -14.62 -8.98
C TYR A 116 -0.69 -14.97 -7.49
N LEU A 117 -0.91 -14.00 -6.59
CA LEU A 117 -0.89 -14.25 -5.14
C LEU A 117 -1.93 -15.29 -4.70
N VAL A 118 -3.16 -15.22 -5.23
CA VAL A 118 -4.24 -16.17 -4.92
C VAL A 118 -3.97 -17.56 -5.49
N THR A 119 -3.31 -17.63 -6.63
CA THR A 119 -2.99 -18.90 -7.28
C THR A 119 -1.87 -19.65 -6.56
N GLN A 120 -0.88 -18.92 -6.03
CA GLN A 120 0.34 -19.49 -5.46
C GLN A 120 0.29 -19.66 -3.93
N TYR A 121 -0.35 -18.74 -3.21
CA TYR A 121 -0.28 -18.67 -1.75
C TYR A 121 -1.66 -18.83 -1.11
N THR A 122 -1.70 -19.58 -0.02
CA THR A 122 -2.87 -19.62 0.87
C THR A 122 -3.05 -18.27 1.58
N LEU A 123 -4.26 -17.97 2.09
CA LEU A 123 -4.53 -16.72 2.82
C LEU A 123 -3.53 -16.46 3.96
N LYS A 124 -3.16 -17.52 4.70
CA LYS A 124 -2.16 -17.40 5.78
C LYS A 124 -0.78 -17.03 5.22
N GLU A 125 -0.36 -17.70 4.14
CA GLU A 125 0.93 -17.39 3.49
C GLU A 125 0.95 -15.99 2.89
N GLN A 126 -0.15 -15.51 2.32
CA GLN A 126 -0.26 -14.14 1.81
C GLN A 126 0.01 -13.11 2.91
N ILE A 127 -0.57 -13.31 4.10
CA ILE A 127 -0.35 -12.44 5.26
C ILE A 127 1.11 -12.51 5.72
N VAL A 128 1.71 -13.70 5.76
CA VAL A 128 3.13 -13.87 6.14
C VAL A 128 4.06 -13.19 5.14
N VAL A 129 3.86 -13.38 3.84
CA VAL A 129 4.66 -12.75 2.77
C VAL A 129 4.50 -11.22 2.81
N THR A 130 3.28 -10.74 3.05
CA THR A 130 2.99 -9.31 3.21
C THR A 130 3.66 -8.73 4.46
N ALA A 131 3.70 -9.47 5.57
CA ALA A 131 4.39 -9.06 6.78
C ALA A 131 5.91 -8.98 6.57
N TRP A 132 6.51 -9.90 5.82
CA TRP A 132 7.92 -9.81 5.43
C TRP A 132 8.20 -8.58 4.55
N ALA A 133 7.32 -8.28 3.59
CA ALA A 133 7.42 -7.09 2.77
C ALA A 133 7.34 -5.81 3.62
N PHE A 134 6.40 -5.74 4.57
CA PHE A 134 6.31 -4.62 5.49
C PHE A 134 7.49 -4.52 6.46
N GLY A 135 8.01 -5.64 6.96
CA GLY A 135 9.23 -5.65 7.77
C GLY A 135 10.41 -5.03 7.00
N LEU A 136 10.56 -5.39 5.73
CA LEU A 136 11.58 -4.80 4.86
C LEU A 136 11.34 -3.30 4.64
N ILE A 137 10.09 -2.87 4.41
CA ILE A 137 9.71 -1.45 4.28
C ILE A 137 10.04 -0.66 5.54
N ILE A 138 9.77 -1.21 6.73
CA ILE A 138 10.08 -0.57 8.02
C ILE A 138 11.60 -0.37 8.15
N ILE A 139 12.38 -1.43 7.91
CA ILE A 139 13.85 -1.38 7.99
C ILE A 139 14.38 -0.32 7.01
N LEU A 140 13.95 -0.38 5.74
CA LEU A 140 14.35 0.59 4.72
C LEU A 140 13.97 2.03 5.12
N SER A 141 12.78 2.23 5.71
CA SER A 141 12.32 3.56 6.13
C SER A 141 13.17 4.13 7.26
N ILE A 142 13.54 3.30 8.23
CA ILE A 142 14.44 3.70 9.33
C ILE A 142 15.84 3.99 8.78
N VAL A 143 16.35 3.14 7.89
CA VAL A 143 17.66 3.34 7.26
C VAL A 143 17.70 4.66 6.49
N TYR A 144 16.67 4.97 5.71
CA TYR A 144 16.59 6.24 4.98
C TYR A 144 16.52 7.44 5.91
N ALA A 145 15.75 7.36 7.00
CA ALA A 145 15.63 8.45 7.96
C ALA A 145 16.93 8.72 8.72
N VAL A 146 17.68 7.68 9.09
CA VAL A 146 18.88 7.79 9.94
C VAL A 146 20.13 8.06 9.12
N PHE A 147 20.37 7.28 8.05
CA PHE A 147 21.62 7.37 7.28
C PHE A 147 21.53 8.38 6.13
N LEU A 148 20.32 8.73 5.70
CA LEU A 148 20.07 9.59 4.54
C LEU A 148 19.00 10.64 4.85
N PRO A 149 19.21 11.53 5.86
CA PRO A 149 18.18 12.45 6.34
C PRO A 149 17.64 13.38 5.24
N GLN A 150 18.45 13.71 4.22
CA GLN A 150 18.01 14.45 3.03
C GLN A 150 16.82 13.78 2.29
N TYR A 151 16.77 12.44 2.31
CA TYR A 151 15.72 11.65 1.66
C TYR A 151 14.65 11.21 2.66
N GLY A 152 15.01 10.89 3.91
CA GLY A 152 14.09 10.33 4.89
C GLY A 152 13.26 11.36 5.68
N ILE A 153 13.69 12.62 5.74
CA ILE A 153 13.02 13.70 6.48
C ILE A 153 12.50 14.74 5.49
N MET A 154 11.29 15.26 5.74
CA MET A 154 10.71 16.31 4.93
C MET A 154 11.31 17.68 5.29
N GLY A 155 11.63 18.48 4.27
CA GLY A 155 11.96 19.90 4.40
C GLY A 155 10.77 20.83 4.11
N GLY A 156 10.95 22.13 4.30
CA GLY A 156 9.96 23.16 3.97
C GLY A 156 8.82 23.31 4.99
N VAL A 157 7.57 23.34 4.53
CA VAL A 157 6.36 23.52 5.37
C VAL A 157 6.15 22.39 6.39
N HIS A 158 6.73 21.22 6.14
CA HIS A 158 6.65 20.02 6.98
C HIS A 158 8.01 19.65 7.61
N ASN A 159 8.82 20.66 7.94
CA ASN A 159 10.19 20.46 8.41
C ASN A 159 10.23 19.56 9.67
N GLY A 160 11.01 18.48 9.61
CA GLY A 160 11.21 17.54 10.72
C GLY A 160 10.30 16.30 10.70
N ASP A 161 9.33 16.23 9.80
CA ASP A 161 8.46 15.05 9.68
C ASP A 161 9.16 13.89 8.96
N TRP A 162 8.97 12.67 9.47
CA TRP A 162 9.52 11.48 8.84
C TRP A 162 8.67 11.04 7.65
N ARG A 163 9.31 10.94 6.47
CA ARG A 163 8.71 10.37 5.25
C ARG A 163 9.29 9.01 4.86
N GLY A 164 10.46 8.65 5.42
CA GLY A 164 11.10 7.35 5.20
C GLY A 164 11.40 7.10 3.73
N ILE A 165 11.02 5.93 3.20
CA ILE A 165 11.17 5.61 1.76
C ILE A 165 10.08 6.20 0.87
N TYR A 166 9.11 6.93 1.42
CA TYR A 166 8.00 7.47 0.64
C TYR A 166 8.15 8.97 0.41
N THR A 167 7.48 9.48 -0.61
CA THR A 167 7.53 10.90 -0.98
C THR A 167 6.88 11.81 0.06
N HIS A 168 5.97 11.30 0.88
CA HIS A 168 5.18 12.10 1.82
C HIS A 168 4.88 11.35 3.14
N LYS A 169 4.82 12.09 4.26
CA LYS A 169 4.53 11.55 5.60
C LYS A 169 3.19 10.80 5.69
N ASN A 170 2.16 11.28 4.99
CA ASN A 170 0.85 10.63 4.94
C ASN A 170 0.88 9.29 4.19
N THR A 171 1.71 9.19 3.13
CA THR A 171 1.91 7.94 2.39
C THR A 171 2.58 6.91 3.29
N LEU A 172 3.62 7.31 4.02
CA LEU A 172 4.27 6.46 5.02
C LEU A 172 3.26 6.00 6.08
N GLY A 173 2.52 6.94 6.69
CA GLY A 173 1.53 6.65 7.72
C GLY A 173 0.46 5.64 7.26
N MET A 174 -0.11 5.84 6.07
CA MET A 174 -1.10 4.90 5.51
C MET A 174 -0.52 3.49 5.33
N ARG A 175 0.72 3.38 4.86
CA ARG A 175 1.40 2.08 4.69
C ARG A 175 1.72 1.43 6.04
N MET A 176 2.12 2.21 7.04
CA MET A 176 2.40 1.70 8.38
C MET A 176 1.13 1.20 9.08
N VAL A 177 -0.03 1.84 8.87
CA VAL A 177 -1.32 1.35 9.38
C VAL A 177 -1.66 -0.03 8.80
N LEU A 178 -1.46 -0.23 7.49
CA LEU A 178 -1.64 -1.54 6.85
C LEU A 178 -0.65 -2.58 7.41
N SER A 179 0.59 -2.18 7.67
CA SER A 179 1.58 -3.08 8.31
C SER A 179 1.17 -3.45 9.73
N ALA A 180 0.69 -2.49 10.53
CA ALA A 180 0.20 -2.72 11.88
C ALA A 180 -0.99 -3.69 11.85
N ALA A 181 -1.94 -3.51 10.94
CA ALA A 181 -3.05 -4.45 10.74
C ALA A 181 -2.55 -5.86 10.39
N THR A 182 -1.56 -5.97 9.50
CA THR A 182 -0.99 -7.26 9.09
C THR A 182 -0.30 -7.99 10.25
N PHE A 183 0.53 -7.28 11.02
CA PHE A 183 1.21 -7.84 12.19
C PHE A 183 0.25 -8.17 13.32
N LEU A 184 -0.79 -7.36 13.51
CA LEU A 184 -1.85 -7.64 14.48
C LEU A 184 -2.57 -8.94 14.13
N VAL A 185 -2.96 -9.13 12.88
CA VAL A 185 -3.60 -10.37 12.41
C VAL A 185 -2.69 -11.60 12.64
N LEU A 186 -1.38 -11.48 12.39
CA LEU A 186 -0.43 -12.56 12.69
C LEU A 186 -0.30 -12.86 14.18
N LEU A 187 -0.32 -11.83 15.02
CA LEU A 187 -0.25 -11.98 16.47
C LEU A 187 -1.49 -12.71 17.00
N LEU A 188 -2.67 -12.43 16.42
CA LEU A 188 -3.94 -13.07 16.80
C LEU A 188 -4.09 -14.50 16.29
N ASP A 189 -3.50 -14.86 15.14
CA ASP A 189 -3.50 -16.25 14.64
C ASP A 189 -2.46 -17.13 15.37
N SER A 190 -1.42 -16.51 15.95
CA SER A 190 -0.32 -17.25 16.58
C SER A 190 -0.73 -17.81 17.94
N LYS A 191 -0.78 -19.14 18.05
CA LYS A 191 -1.02 -19.85 19.34
C LYS A 191 0.11 -19.66 20.37
N ARG A 192 1.29 -19.21 19.92
CA ARG A 192 2.45 -18.93 20.77
C ARG A 192 2.90 -17.49 20.57
N PRO A 193 3.36 -16.78 21.62
CA PRO A 193 3.89 -15.45 21.47
C PRO A 193 5.14 -15.50 20.60
N SER A 194 5.04 -14.92 19.39
CA SER A 194 6.17 -14.77 18.49
C SER A 194 6.67 -13.32 18.58
N LEU A 195 7.97 -13.16 18.77
CA LEU A 195 8.60 -11.83 18.87
C LEU A 195 8.52 -11.07 17.54
N PHE A 196 8.54 -11.77 16.41
CA PHE A 196 8.55 -11.15 15.08
C PHE A 196 7.33 -10.23 14.82
N PRO A 197 6.08 -10.70 14.92
CA PRO A 197 4.91 -9.84 14.69
C PRO A 197 4.75 -8.76 15.77
N ALA A 198 5.16 -9.04 17.02
CA ALA A 198 5.12 -8.04 18.09
C ALA A 198 6.09 -6.87 17.82
N LEU A 199 7.34 -7.18 17.44
CA LEU A 199 8.33 -6.18 17.05
C LEU A 199 7.88 -5.40 15.81
N GLY A 200 7.31 -6.08 14.81
CA GLY A 200 6.75 -5.45 13.62
C GLY A 200 5.64 -4.45 13.95
N LEU A 201 4.70 -4.83 14.82
CA LEU A 201 3.61 -3.96 15.27
C LEU A 201 4.14 -2.74 16.03
N MET A 202 5.08 -2.94 16.96
CA MET A 202 5.69 -1.84 17.72
C MET A 202 6.45 -0.88 16.82
N ALA A 203 7.24 -1.39 15.87
CA ALA A 203 7.97 -0.56 14.91
C ALA A 203 7.01 0.22 14.00
N SER A 204 5.90 -0.38 13.60
CA SER A 204 4.85 0.28 12.82
C SER A 204 4.22 1.43 13.60
N ALA A 205 3.87 1.20 14.87
CA ALA A 205 3.28 2.22 15.75
C ALA A 205 4.27 3.37 16.01
N ALA A 206 5.55 3.05 16.24
CA ALA A 206 6.60 4.04 16.39
C ALA A 206 6.72 4.91 15.13
N LEU A 207 6.81 4.31 13.93
CA LEU A 207 6.90 5.08 12.69
C LEU A 207 5.66 5.96 12.43
N ILE A 208 4.45 5.51 12.82
CA ILE A 208 3.23 6.34 12.75
C ILE A 208 3.33 7.55 13.69
N ALA A 209 3.88 7.37 14.90
CA ALA A 209 4.09 8.46 15.83
C ALA A 209 5.12 9.47 15.28
N LEU A 210 6.22 8.98 14.70
CA LEU A 210 7.28 9.80 14.12
C LEU A 210 6.85 10.56 12.85
N CYS A 211 5.92 10.01 12.06
CA CYS A 211 5.43 10.66 10.85
C CYS A 211 4.34 11.73 11.12
N THR A 212 3.96 11.93 12.39
CA THR A 212 2.98 12.92 12.89
C THR A 212 1.67 13.02 12.08
N SER A 213 1.29 11.94 11.40
CA SER A 213 0.13 11.95 10.49
C SER A 213 -1.14 11.70 11.30
N LYS A 214 -1.91 12.77 11.54
CA LYS A 214 -3.19 12.71 12.27
C LYS A 214 -4.14 11.65 11.68
N GLY A 215 -4.19 11.54 10.34
CA GLY A 215 -5.02 10.55 9.66
C GLY A 215 -4.59 9.11 9.94
N ALA A 216 -3.27 8.85 9.95
CA ALA A 216 -2.74 7.52 10.26
C ALA A 216 -3.00 7.12 11.72
N MET A 217 -2.87 8.06 12.66
CA MET A 217 -3.17 7.83 14.07
C MET A 217 -4.64 7.46 14.30
N VAL A 218 -5.57 8.22 13.70
CA VAL A 218 -7.01 7.91 13.78
C VAL A 218 -7.31 6.54 13.18
N THR A 219 -6.75 6.23 12.01
CA THR A 219 -6.99 4.96 11.33
C THR A 219 -6.42 3.78 12.13
N LEU A 220 -5.25 3.94 12.76
CA LEU A 220 -4.68 2.92 13.63
C LEU A 220 -5.61 2.61 14.81
N THR A 221 -6.16 3.63 15.47
CA THR A 221 -7.12 3.47 16.57
C THR A 221 -8.37 2.71 16.12
N VAL A 222 -8.90 3.04 14.94
CA VAL A 222 -10.05 2.34 14.35
C VAL A 222 -9.71 0.86 14.08
N VAL A 223 -8.53 0.56 13.54
CA VAL A 223 -8.07 -0.80 13.27
C VAL A 223 -7.94 -1.62 14.56
N ILE A 224 -7.32 -1.06 15.60
CA ILE A 224 -7.16 -1.73 16.89
C ILE A 224 -8.53 -1.96 17.53
N GLY A 225 -9.41 -0.96 17.54
CA GLY A 225 -10.77 -1.09 18.07
C GLY A 225 -11.59 -2.15 17.34
N THR A 226 -11.51 -2.18 16.01
CA THR A 226 -12.17 -3.20 15.18
C THR A 226 -11.66 -4.60 15.52
N ALA A 227 -10.34 -4.77 15.69
CA ALA A 227 -9.74 -6.05 16.05
C ALA A 227 -10.15 -6.52 17.45
N MET A 228 -10.25 -5.60 18.43
CA MET A 228 -10.74 -5.92 19.78
C MET A 228 -12.20 -6.37 19.76
N VAL A 229 -13.07 -5.66 19.04
CA VAL A 229 -14.49 -6.05 18.90
C VAL A 229 -14.61 -7.42 18.24
N CYS A 230 -13.81 -7.71 17.20
CA CYS A 230 -13.82 -9.02 16.55
C CYS A 230 -13.35 -10.16 17.46
N GLN A 231 -12.34 -9.90 18.30
CA GLN A 231 -11.89 -10.87 19.30
C GLN A 231 -12.96 -11.12 20.36
N MET A 232 -13.63 -10.08 20.82
CA MET A 232 -14.75 -10.18 21.77
C MET A 232 -15.90 -11.02 21.19
N LEU A 233 -16.22 -10.82 19.90
CA LEU A 233 -17.19 -11.62 19.15
C LEU A 233 -16.70 -13.01 18.74
N ARG A 234 -15.44 -13.37 19.04
CA ARG A 234 -14.77 -14.63 18.66
C ARG A 234 -14.91 -14.96 17.16
N TRP A 235 -14.91 -13.94 16.31
CA TRP A 235 -15.16 -14.15 14.90
C TRP A 235 -14.02 -14.90 14.23
N GLN A 236 -14.36 -15.82 13.32
CA GLN A 236 -13.37 -16.62 12.61
C GLN A 236 -12.45 -15.72 11.79
N PHE A 237 -11.18 -16.13 11.67
CA PHE A 237 -10.12 -15.45 10.91
C PHE A 237 -10.53 -15.02 9.49
N ARG A 238 -11.46 -15.77 8.88
CA ARG A 238 -12.04 -15.49 7.56
C ARG A 238 -12.80 -14.16 7.48
N TYR A 239 -13.42 -13.69 8.56
CA TYR A 239 -14.19 -12.44 8.60
C TYR A 239 -13.39 -11.27 9.17
N LEU A 240 -12.41 -11.55 10.03
CA LEU A 240 -11.52 -10.54 10.62
C LEU A 240 -10.73 -9.78 9.55
N VAL A 241 -10.10 -10.49 8.61
CA VAL A 241 -9.22 -9.88 7.61
C VAL A 241 -9.97 -8.92 6.67
N PRO A 242 -11.12 -9.29 6.07
CA PRO A 242 -11.91 -8.36 5.27
C PRO A 242 -12.41 -7.15 6.05
N LEU A 243 -12.81 -7.34 7.32
CA LEU A 243 -13.34 -6.24 8.13
C LEU A 243 -12.27 -5.21 8.48
N LEU A 244 -11.06 -5.66 8.83
CA LEU A 244 -9.93 -4.76 9.10
C LEU A 244 -9.51 -4.00 7.84
N LEU A 245 -9.45 -4.68 6.70
CA LEU A 245 -9.17 -4.01 5.42
C LEU A 245 -10.29 -3.00 5.08
N GLY A 246 -11.55 -3.40 5.28
CA GLY A 246 -12.71 -2.53 5.11
C GLY A 246 -12.64 -1.28 5.97
N SER A 247 -12.33 -1.41 7.27
CA SER A 247 -12.23 -0.27 8.17
C SER A 247 -11.09 0.69 7.78
N VAL A 248 -9.95 0.17 7.33
CA VAL A 248 -8.86 1.01 6.77
C VAL A 248 -9.35 1.78 5.55
N THR A 249 -10.04 1.14 4.61
CA THR A 249 -10.53 1.82 3.41
C THR A 249 -11.55 2.90 3.73
N VAL A 250 -12.53 2.61 4.59
CA VAL A 250 -13.57 3.56 4.99
C VAL A 250 -12.95 4.74 5.74
N ALA A 251 -12.07 4.50 6.71
CA ALA A 251 -11.40 5.55 7.45
C ALA A 251 -10.57 6.45 6.52
N SER A 252 -9.83 5.85 5.57
CA SER A 252 -9.01 6.60 4.60
C SER A 252 -9.86 7.50 3.71
N VAL A 253 -11.00 6.99 3.21
CA VAL A 253 -11.94 7.77 2.38
C VAL A 253 -12.58 8.89 3.19
N SER A 254 -13.02 8.63 4.41
CA SER A 254 -13.61 9.64 5.29
C SER A 254 -12.64 10.76 5.62
N ILE A 255 -11.36 10.44 5.86
CA ILE A 255 -10.32 11.43 6.11
C ILE A 255 -10.05 12.27 4.85
N ALA A 256 -9.93 11.64 3.68
CA ALA A 256 -9.74 12.35 2.42
C ALA A 256 -10.90 13.30 2.12
N TRP A 257 -12.13 12.87 2.35
CA TRP A 257 -13.33 13.70 2.19
C TRP A 257 -13.35 14.88 3.16
N ALA A 258 -13.03 14.65 4.44
CA ALA A 258 -12.99 15.71 5.46
C ALA A 258 -11.93 16.77 5.13
N LEU A 259 -10.73 16.36 4.71
CA LEU A 259 -9.66 17.28 4.30
C LEU A 259 -10.05 18.10 3.07
N GLY A 260 -10.63 17.46 2.05
CA GLY A 260 -11.08 18.16 0.84
C GLY A 260 -12.21 19.17 1.10
N ASN A 261 -13.04 18.94 2.12
CA ASN A 261 -14.05 19.92 2.53
C ASN A 261 -13.47 21.08 3.34
N LEU A 262 -12.44 20.85 4.14
CA LEU A 262 -11.77 21.90 4.91
C LEU A 262 -10.96 22.84 4.00
N GLU A 263 -10.36 22.34 2.92
CA GLU A 263 -9.64 23.17 1.94
C GLU A 263 -10.57 24.02 1.06
N ARG A 264 -11.86 23.67 0.96
CA ARG A 264 -12.86 24.45 0.22
C ARG A 264 -13.46 25.61 1.02
N SER A 265 -13.31 25.62 2.34
CA SER A 265 -13.90 26.66 3.20
C SER A 265 -13.11 27.98 3.39
N PRO A 266 -11.83 28.17 3.01
CA PRO A 266 -11.12 29.40 3.35
C PRO A 266 -11.33 30.59 2.39
N HIS A 267 -12.16 30.47 1.34
CA HIS A 267 -12.38 31.56 0.36
C HIS A 267 -13.78 32.20 0.39
N SER A 268 -14.66 31.89 1.34
CA SER A 268 -15.99 32.51 1.41
C SER A 268 -16.10 33.75 2.33
N SER A 269 -15.00 34.22 2.95
CA SER A 269 -15.08 35.31 3.96
C SER A 269 -14.53 36.68 3.54
N THR A 270 -14.14 36.91 2.27
CA THR A 270 -13.71 38.24 1.84
C THR A 270 -14.33 38.64 0.50
N LYS A 271 -15.54 39.19 0.55
CA LYS A 271 -15.98 40.38 -0.21
C LYS A 271 -17.51 40.54 -0.10
N THR A 272 -17.95 41.28 0.92
CA THR A 272 -19.13 42.14 0.85
C THR A 272 -19.02 43.22 1.92
N SER A 273 -18.51 44.37 1.55
CA SER A 273 -18.99 45.63 2.12
C SER A 273 -18.92 46.69 1.01
N PRO A 274 -20.01 47.43 0.77
CA PRO A 274 -20.16 48.38 -0.34
C PRO A 274 -19.24 49.60 -0.21
#